data_AF-A0A3B8RRY8-F1
#
_entry.id   AF-A0A3B8RRY8-F1
#
_cell.length_a   1.000
_cell.length_b   1.000
_cell.length_c   1.000
_cell.angle_alpha   90.00
_cell.angle_beta   90.00
_cell.angle_gamma   90.00
#
_symmetry.space_group_name_H-M   'P 1'
#
loop_
_entity.id
_entity.type
_entity.pdbx_description
1 polymer ?
#
loop_
_entity_poly.entity_id
_entity_poly.type
_entity_poly.pdbx_seq_one_letter_code
_entity_poly.pdbx_strand_id
1 'polypeptide(L)'
;HCQFLDSTLIKTRPLQDFIGYNPNISLEKPIGPKNSFEVDLMYRNRTWYSNGGEWDFGQFMPSTGYRILGGFRHYISKKKKAPFGFFLGSSVVVKYSMMKDIEMESFEGLYTNTQDVELFQVELIPVFGYQYHISKRISSEFYLGPAFWLFRRESTTVVDSPNPEEIGLTEQMDNGYG
;
A
#
# COMPACT_ATOMS: atom_id res chain seq x y z
N HIS A 1 15.68 -0.91 -30.32
CA HIS A 1 16.20 -1.52 -29.07
C HIS A 1 16.04 -0.53 -27.93
N CYS A 2 15.23 -0.83 -26.91
CA CYS A 2 15.01 0.06 -25.77
C CYS A 2 16.03 -0.28 -24.66
N GLN A 3 17.13 0.49 -24.59
CA GLN A 3 18.22 0.31 -23.61
C GLN A 3 17.73 0.38 -22.14
N PHE A 4 16.58 1.02 -21.90
CA PHE A 4 15.96 1.07 -20.59
C PHE A 4 15.52 -0.32 -20.09
N LEU A 5 15.04 -1.19 -20.97
CA LEU A 5 14.58 -2.54 -20.62
C LEU A 5 15.73 -3.53 -20.41
N ASP A 6 16.92 -3.21 -20.92
CA ASP A 6 18.10 -4.02 -20.71
C ASP A 6 18.56 -3.87 -19.27
N SER A 7 18.50 -4.95 -18.49
CA SER A 7 18.74 -5.07 -17.03
C SER A 7 17.57 -4.74 -16.08
N THR A 8 16.40 -4.36 -16.58
CA THR A 8 15.22 -4.14 -15.72
C THR A 8 14.64 -5.47 -15.28
N LEU A 9 14.40 -5.60 -13.97
CA LEU A 9 13.69 -6.73 -13.37
C LEU A 9 12.22 -6.38 -13.22
N ILE A 10 11.35 -7.28 -13.66
CA ILE A 10 9.92 -7.24 -13.40
C ILE A 10 9.66 -8.07 -12.15
N LYS A 11 8.93 -7.49 -11.21
CA LYS A 11 8.63 -8.06 -9.91
C LYS A 11 7.14 -8.21 -9.71
N THR A 12 6.77 -9.30 -9.05
CA THR A 12 5.43 -9.54 -8.53
C THR A 12 5.50 -9.86 -7.04
N ARG A 13 4.44 -9.51 -6.30
CA ARG A 13 4.36 -9.72 -4.85
C ARG A 13 3.15 -10.59 -4.51
N PRO A 14 3.33 -11.92 -4.47
CA PRO A 14 2.24 -12.86 -4.30
C PRO A 14 1.38 -12.57 -3.08
N LEU A 15 1.94 -12.16 -1.95
CA LEU A 15 1.12 -11.86 -0.76
C LEU A 15 0.21 -10.64 -0.94
N GLN A 16 0.66 -9.60 -1.65
CA GLN A 16 -0.18 -8.44 -1.94
C GLN A 16 -1.27 -8.82 -2.96
N ASP A 17 -0.92 -9.68 -3.92
CA ASP A 17 -1.84 -10.19 -4.93
C ASP A 17 -2.89 -11.16 -4.33
N PHE A 18 -2.51 -12.02 -3.38
CA PHE A 18 -3.40 -13.05 -2.81
C PHE A 18 -4.23 -12.57 -1.61
N ILE A 19 -3.66 -11.76 -0.71
CA ILE A 19 -4.38 -11.32 0.49
C ILE A 19 -5.20 -10.06 0.18
N GLY A 20 -4.57 -9.08 -0.47
CA GLY A 20 -5.20 -7.80 -0.77
C GLY A 20 -6.04 -7.82 -2.05
N TYR A 21 -5.92 -8.85 -2.89
CA TYR A 21 -6.46 -8.85 -4.27
C TYR A 21 -6.04 -7.60 -5.06
N ASN A 22 -4.85 -7.07 -4.77
CA ASN A 22 -4.36 -5.81 -5.30
C ASN A 22 -3.26 -6.10 -6.33
N PRO A 23 -3.60 -6.26 -7.62
CA PRO A 23 -2.62 -6.61 -8.63
C PRO A 23 -1.55 -5.53 -8.68
N ASN A 24 -0.30 -5.96 -8.57
CA ASN A 24 0.86 -5.08 -8.62
C ASN A 24 1.83 -5.47 -9.74
N ILE A 25 2.45 -4.46 -10.30
CA ILE A 25 3.60 -4.62 -11.18
C ILE A 25 4.70 -3.70 -10.70
N SER A 26 5.88 -4.27 -10.47
CA SER A 26 7.03 -3.49 -10.07
C SER A 26 8.20 -3.68 -11.01
N LEU A 27 8.88 -2.57 -11.27
CA LEU A 27 10.06 -2.48 -12.11
C LEU A 27 11.22 -2.06 -11.24
N GLU A 28 12.23 -2.93 -11.18
CA GLU A 28 13.47 -2.65 -10.49
C GLU A 28 14.61 -2.45 -11.48
N LYS A 29 15.38 -1.37 -11.28
CA LYS A 29 16.59 -1.06 -12.02
C LYS A 29 17.81 -1.11 -11.10
N PRO A 30 18.78 -2.02 -11.35
CA PRO A 30 20.07 -2.00 -10.68
C PRO A 30 20.86 -0.72 -11.02
N ILE A 31 21.39 -0.03 -10.01
CA ILE A 31 22.25 1.16 -10.16
C ILE A 31 23.71 0.77 -9.88
N GLY A 32 23.92 -0.36 -9.21
CA GLY A 32 25.22 -0.90 -8.90
C GLY A 32 25.11 -2.38 -8.52
N PRO A 33 26.21 -2.99 -8.03
CA PRO A 33 26.23 -4.43 -7.74
C PRO A 33 25.33 -4.84 -6.57
N LYS A 34 24.99 -3.89 -5.68
CA LYS A 34 24.20 -4.13 -4.47
C LYS A 34 23.01 -3.19 -4.31
N ASN A 35 22.87 -2.20 -5.17
CA ASN A 35 21.87 -1.15 -5.00
C ASN A 35 20.94 -1.10 -6.21
N SER A 36 19.67 -0.88 -5.97
CA SER A 36 18.67 -0.71 -7.02
C SER A 36 17.59 0.27 -6.61
N PHE A 37 16.94 0.85 -7.62
CA PHE A 37 15.71 1.61 -7.48
C PHE A 37 14.55 0.79 -8.00
N GLU A 38 13.45 0.88 -7.29
CA GLU A 38 12.22 0.19 -7.58
C GLU A 38 11.09 1.20 -7.75
N VAL A 39 10.28 1.01 -8.78
CA VAL A 39 8.98 1.67 -8.90
C VAL A 39 7.92 0.58 -8.93
N ASP A 40 6.86 0.77 -8.17
CA ASP A 40 5.73 -0.14 -8.11
C ASP A 40 4.43 0.60 -8.38
N LEU A 41 3.60 -0.01 -9.21
CA LEU A 41 2.25 0.43 -9.50
C LEU A 41 1.30 -0.68 -9.11
N MET A 42 0.32 -0.33 -8.28
CA MET A 42 -0.67 -1.26 -7.79
C MET A 42 -2.06 -0.65 -7.95
N TYR A 43 -2.98 -1.43 -8.50
CA TYR A 43 -4.39 -1.12 -8.44
C TYR A 43 -4.97 -1.67 -7.14
N ARG A 44 -5.71 -0.83 -6.40
CA ARG A 44 -6.28 -1.20 -5.10
C ARG A 44 -7.74 -1.58 -5.28
N ASN A 45 -8.02 -2.88 -5.19
CA ASN A 45 -9.34 -3.47 -5.08
C ASN A 45 -9.81 -3.59 -3.63
N ARG A 46 -8.86 -3.65 -2.68
CA ARG A 46 -9.17 -3.64 -1.26
C ARG A 46 -8.20 -2.77 -0.49
N THR A 47 -8.71 -2.13 0.56
CA THR A 47 -7.88 -1.40 1.52
C THR A 47 -8.26 -1.79 2.94
N TRP A 48 -7.27 -1.80 3.82
CA TRP A 48 -7.53 -2.03 5.24
C TRP A 48 -8.18 -0.77 5.80
N TYR A 49 -9.34 -0.93 6.43
CA TYR A 49 -10.06 0.15 7.11
C TYR A 49 -10.84 -0.42 8.28
N SER A 50 -11.08 0.41 9.30
CA SER A 50 -11.88 0.05 10.47
C SER A 50 -13.23 0.76 10.39
N ASN A 51 -14.29 0.03 10.71
CA ASN A 51 -15.65 0.53 10.80
C ASN A 51 -15.93 1.34 12.08
N GLY A 52 -14.94 1.49 12.97
CA GLY A 52 -15.06 2.26 14.21
C GLY A 52 -15.73 1.50 15.37
N GLY A 53 -16.16 0.26 15.15
CA GLY A 53 -16.80 -0.59 16.16
C GLY A 53 -15.85 -0.97 17.30
N GLU A 54 -16.42 -1.34 18.45
CA GLU A 54 -15.64 -1.81 19.58
C GLU A 54 -14.93 -3.12 19.22
N TRP A 55 -13.62 -3.22 19.46
CA TRP A 55 -12.76 -4.34 19.05
C TRP A 55 -12.62 -4.55 17.54
N ASP A 56 -13.03 -3.58 16.72
CA ASP A 56 -12.70 -3.61 15.31
C ASP A 56 -11.25 -3.14 15.07
N PHE A 57 -10.37 -4.11 14.77
CA PHE A 57 -8.98 -3.84 14.38
C PHE A 57 -8.85 -3.49 12.89
N GLY A 58 -9.97 -3.46 12.18
CA GLY A 58 -10.09 -3.25 10.75
C GLY A 58 -10.09 -4.55 9.96
N GLN A 59 -10.51 -4.41 8.71
CA GLN A 59 -10.55 -5.49 7.74
C GLN A 59 -10.31 -4.96 6.33
N PHE A 60 -10.09 -5.86 5.37
CA PHE A 60 -9.96 -5.50 3.97
C PHE A 60 -11.33 -5.19 3.36
N MET A 61 -11.66 -3.91 3.28
CA MET A 61 -12.87 -3.41 2.64
C MET A 61 -12.69 -3.34 1.11
N PRO A 62 -13.73 -3.63 0.32
CA PRO A 62 -13.75 -3.31 -1.10
C PRO A 62 -13.45 -1.84 -1.33
N SER A 63 -12.55 -1.55 -2.27
CA SER A 63 -12.14 -0.19 -2.58
C SER A 63 -11.78 -0.09 -4.06
N THR A 64 -11.83 1.11 -4.61
CA THR A 64 -11.17 1.42 -5.88
C THR A 64 -10.09 2.46 -5.64
N GLY A 65 -8.89 2.24 -6.16
CA GLY A 65 -7.81 3.19 -5.98
C GLY A 65 -6.50 2.75 -6.60
N TYR A 66 -5.44 3.46 -6.26
CA TYR A 66 -4.11 3.18 -6.76
C TYR A 66 -3.05 3.43 -5.70
N ARG A 67 -1.91 2.77 -5.86
CA ARG A 67 -0.71 2.97 -5.08
C ARG A 67 0.48 3.08 -6.02
N ILE A 68 1.29 4.09 -5.78
CA ILE A 68 2.58 4.30 -6.42
C ILE A 68 3.62 4.22 -5.33
N LEU A 69 4.63 3.38 -5.51
CA LEU A 69 5.77 3.29 -4.61
C LEU A 69 7.06 3.56 -5.37
N GLY A 70 7.90 4.40 -4.79
CA GLY A 70 9.30 4.56 -5.15
C GLY A 70 10.17 4.02 -4.03
N GLY A 71 11.09 3.12 -4.35
CA GLY A 71 11.88 2.42 -3.34
C GLY A 71 13.36 2.35 -3.69
N PHE A 72 14.18 2.36 -2.65
CA PHE A 72 15.60 2.01 -2.73
C PHE A 72 15.83 0.67 -2.04
N ARG A 73 16.69 -0.17 -2.63
CA ARG A 73 17.07 -1.48 -2.09
C ARG A 73 18.59 -1.59 -2.01
N HIS A 74 19.06 -2.17 -0.91
CA HIS A 74 20.43 -2.57 -0.67
C HIS A 74 20.50 -4.07 -0.38
N TYR A 75 21.17 -4.83 -1.23
CA TYR A 75 21.31 -6.27 -1.13
C TYR A 75 22.54 -6.67 -0.33
N ILE A 76 22.33 -7.50 0.69
CA ILE A 76 23.37 -7.95 1.63
C ILE A 76 24.21 -9.09 1.01
N SER A 77 23.67 -9.82 0.04
CA SER A 77 24.31 -10.99 -0.59
C SER A 77 25.61 -10.64 -1.34
N LYS A 78 26.64 -11.51 -1.21
CA LYS A 78 27.96 -11.38 -1.88
C LYS A 78 27.97 -11.79 -3.37
N LYS A 79 26.86 -12.31 -3.92
CA LYS A 79 26.86 -12.82 -5.30
C LYS A 79 26.81 -11.67 -6.32
N LYS A 80 27.71 -11.69 -7.30
CA LYS A 80 27.84 -10.71 -8.42
C LYS A 80 26.58 -10.58 -9.31
N LYS A 81 25.55 -11.40 -9.10
CA LYS A 81 24.23 -11.28 -9.72
C LYS A 81 23.21 -11.11 -8.60
N ALA A 82 22.83 -9.86 -8.34
CA ALA A 82 21.80 -9.53 -7.36
C ALA A 82 20.40 -9.87 -7.93
N PRO A 83 19.49 -10.47 -7.13
CA PRO A 83 19.83 -11.49 -6.13
C PRO A 83 18.73 -12.55 -5.88
N PHE A 84 19.15 -13.77 -5.62
CA PHE A 84 18.55 -14.51 -4.50
C PHE A 84 19.21 -13.99 -3.22
N GLY A 85 18.48 -13.31 -2.34
CA GLY A 85 19.08 -12.80 -1.12
C GLY A 85 18.29 -11.76 -0.35
N PHE A 86 18.76 -11.54 0.87
CA PHE A 86 18.24 -10.52 1.77
C PHE A 86 18.56 -9.12 1.30
N PHE A 87 17.62 -8.21 1.51
CA PHE A 87 17.78 -6.79 1.30
C PHE A 87 17.24 -5.97 2.46
N LEU A 88 17.84 -4.79 2.61
CA LEU A 88 17.31 -3.68 3.39
C LEU A 88 16.92 -2.57 2.42
N GLY A 89 15.87 -1.82 2.72
CA GLY A 89 15.45 -0.75 1.84
C GLY A 89 14.55 0.25 2.52
N SER A 90 14.21 1.28 1.77
CA SER A 90 13.18 2.23 2.13
C SER A 90 12.28 2.46 0.93
N SER A 91 11.02 2.76 1.19
CA SER A 91 10.02 3.00 0.17
C SER A 91 9.18 4.21 0.57
N VAL A 92 9.04 5.16 -0.34
CA VAL A 92 8.04 6.21 -0.24
C VAL A 92 6.83 5.75 -1.04
N VAL A 93 5.66 5.82 -0.43
CA VAL A 93 4.41 5.34 -0.99
C VAL A 93 3.44 6.50 -1.05
N VAL A 94 2.81 6.68 -2.19
CA VAL A 94 1.64 7.53 -2.36
C VAL A 94 0.48 6.63 -2.71
N LYS A 95 -0.62 6.71 -1.95
CA LYS A 95 -1.81 5.91 -2.21
C LYS A 95 -3.07 6.75 -2.13
N TYR A 96 -4.02 6.36 -2.97
CA TYR A 96 -5.39 6.82 -2.98
C TYR A 96 -6.31 5.61 -2.92
N SER A 97 -7.38 5.67 -2.15
CA SER A 97 -8.41 4.64 -2.08
C SER A 97 -9.76 5.28 -1.80
N MET A 98 -10.77 4.88 -2.58
CA MET A 98 -12.16 5.20 -2.35
C MET A 98 -12.88 3.92 -1.96
N MET A 99 -13.56 3.95 -0.82
CA MET A 99 -14.46 2.91 -0.37
C MET A 99 -15.87 3.49 -0.39
N LYS A 100 -16.84 2.67 -0.79
CA LYS A 100 -18.23 3.10 -0.91
C LYS A 100 -19.13 2.27 -0.03
N ASP A 101 -20.19 2.89 0.44
CA ASP A 101 -21.27 2.23 1.19
C ASP A 101 -20.73 1.40 2.37
N ILE A 102 -19.77 1.95 3.13
CA ILE A 102 -19.26 1.29 4.34
C ILE A 102 -20.24 1.54 5.49
N GLU A 103 -20.71 0.46 6.10
CA GLU A 103 -21.39 0.52 7.38
C GLU A 103 -20.38 0.85 8.48
N MET A 104 -20.52 2.03 9.04
CA MET A 104 -19.73 2.53 10.15
C MET A 104 -20.54 2.42 11.43
N GLU A 105 -19.92 1.90 12.49
CA GLU A 105 -20.54 1.71 13.79
C GLU A 105 -20.15 2.84 14.74
N SER A 106 -21.08 3.30 15.58
CA SER A 106 -20.72 4.16 16.69
C SER A 106 -19.84 3.39 17.69
N PHE A 107 -18.98 4.09 18.44
CA PHE A 107 -18.34 3.51 19.63
C PHE A 107 -19.48 3.03 20.55
N GLU A 108 -19.50 1.74 20.92
CA GLU A 108 -20.61 0.99 21.59
C GLU A 108 -21.73 0.41 20.69
N GLY A 109 -21.67 0.55 19.36
CA GLY A 109 -22.60 -0.11 18.42
C GLY A 109 -24.06 0.36 18.52
N LEU A 110 -24.29 1.56 19.05
CA LEU A 110 -25.63 2.11 19.31
C LEU A 110 -26.40 2.42 18.02
N TYR A 111 -25.69 2.73 16.94
CA TYR A 111 -26.25 2.88 15.61
C TYR A 111 -25.20 2.69 14.52
N THR A 112 -25.67 2.39 13.32
CA THR A 112 -24.87 2.27 12.09
C THR A 112 -25.24 3.40 11.14
N ASN A 113 -24.25 4.02 10.50
CA ASN A 113 -24.46 4.91 9.36
C ASN A 113 -23.67 4.42 8.15
N THR A 114 -24.14 4.77 6.95
CA THR A 114 -23.49 4.38 5.69
C THR A 114 -22.63 5.53 5.22
N GLN A 115 -21.34 5.25 4.98
CA GLN A 115 -20.36 6.26 4.61
C GLN A 115 -19.56 5.87 3.37
N ASP A 116 -19.32 6.84 2.51
CA ASP A 116 -18.26 6.79 1.52
C ASP A 116 -16.98 7.36 2.14
N VAL A 117 -15.86 6.67 1.95
CA VAL A 117 -14.58 7.05 2.56
C VAL A 117 -13.51 7.19 1.49
N GLU A 118 -12.92 8.37 1.39
CA GLU A 118 -11.76 8.66 0.54
C GLU A 118 -10.51 8.82 1.40
N LEU A 119 -9.50 8.02 1.10
CA LEU A 119 -8.20 8.03 1.76
C LEU A 119 -7.12 8.45 0.78
N PHE A 120 -6.37 9.49 1.15
CA PHE A 120 -5.12 9.86 0.50
C PHE A 120 -4.00 9.85 1.53
N GLN A 121 -2.94 9.11 1.24
CA GLN A 121 -1.87 8.89 2.21
C GLN A 121 -0.49 8.90 1.53
N VAL A 122 0.47 9.51 2.21
CA VAL A 122 1.89 9.42 1.89
C VAL A 122 2.60 8.73 3.05
N GLU A 123 3.31 7.64 2.76
CA GLU A 123 4.00 6.82 3.75
C GLU A 123 5.49 6.70 3.45
N LEU A 124 6.29 6.59 4.50
CA LEU A 124 7.64 6.06 4.45
C LEU A 124 7.64 4.67 5.07
N ILE A 125 8.17 3.69 4.34
CA ILE A 125 8.23 2.29 4.75
C ILE A 125 9.68 1.82 4.68
N PRO A 126 10.43 1.77 5.80
CA PRO A 126 11.66 0.98 5.85
C PRO A 126 11.28 -0.49 5.75
N VAL A 127 11.96 -1.24 4.89
CA VAL A 127 11.66 -2.65 4.63
C VAL A 127 12.88 -3.53 4.81
N PHE A 128 12.64 -4.73 5.30
CA PHE A 128 13.56 -5.84 5.25
C PHE A 128 12.88 -7.00 4.54
N GLY A 129 13.57 -7.62 3.61
CA GLY A 129 12.97 -8.65 2.78
C GLY A 129 13.96 -9.58 2.12
N TYR A 130 13.41 -10.49 1.33
CA TYR A 130 14.13 -11.46 0.55
C TYR A 130 13.54 -11.52 -0.86
N GLN A 131 14.41 -11.52 -1.87
CA GLN A 131 14.03 -11.67 -3.28
C GLN A 131 14.42 -13.05 -3.82
N TYR A 132 13.54 -13.63 -4.62
CA TYR A 132 13.68 -14.89 -5.33
C TYR A 132 13.59 -14.63 -6.85
N HIS A 133 14.43 -15.29 -7.66
CA HIS A 133 14.29 -15.22 -9.13
C HIS A 133 13.43 -16.36 -9.64
N ILE A 134 12.42 -16.03 -10.44
CA ILE A 134 11.62 -17.00 -11.20
C ILE A 134 12.29 -17.22 -12.56
N SER A 135 12.78 -16.14 -13.19
CA SER A 135 13.50 -16.18 -14.47
C SER A 135 14.54 -15.06 -14.55
N LYS A 136 15.27 -14.96 -15.68
CA LYS A 136 16.33 -13.95 -15.87
C LYS A 136 15.88 -12.50 -15.65
N ARG A 137 14.59 -12.21 -15.85
CA ARG A 137 14.01 -10.86 -15.73
C ARG A 137 12.80 -10.81 -14.80
N ILE A 138 12.36 -11.94 -14.27
CA ILE A 138 11.18 -12.02 -13.41
C ILE A 138 11.62 -12.47 -12.03
N SER A 139 11.27 -11.68 -11.04
CA SER A 139 11.54 -11.97 -9.63
C SER A 139 10.25 -11.89 -8.82
N SER A 140 10.26 -12.56 -7.68
CA SER A 140 9.25 -12.41 -6.65
C SER A 140 9.95 -12.06 -5.34
N GLU A 141 9.28 -11.32 -4.47
CA GLU A 141 9.85 -10.92 -3.20
C GLU A 141 8.86 -11.01 -2.06
N PHE A 142 9.42 -11.21 -0.87
CA PHE A 142 8.75 -11.11 0.40
C PHE A 142 9.45 -10.04 1.22
N TYR A 143 8.72 -9.06 1.74
CA TYR A 143 9.28 -8.09 2.68
C TYR A 143 8.24 -7.69 3.71
N LEU A 144 8.74 -7.20 4.83
CA LEU A 144 7.97 -6.60 5.90
C LEU A 144 8.62 -5.29 6.29
N GLY A 145 7.81 -4.36 6.76
CA GLY A 145 8.26 -3.04 7.18
C GLY A 145 7.14 -2.28 7.89
N PRO A 146 7.42 -1.54 8.96
CA PRO A 146 6.45 -0.61 9.52
C PRO A 146 6.18 0.52 8.52
N ALA A 147 4.93 0.99 8.46
CA ALA A 147 4.56 2.16 7.67
C ALA A 147 4.46 3.39 8.57
N PHE A 148 5.19 4.44 8.23
CA PHE A 148 5.12 5.73 8.90
C PHE A 148 4.36 6.72 8.01
N TRP A 149 3.27 7.27 8.52
CA TRP A 149 2.47 8.27 7.81
C TRP A 149 3.20 9.61 7.82
N LEU A 150 3.55 10.11 6.63
CA LEU A 150 4.06 11.48 6.48
C LEU A 150 2.90 12.46 6.31
N PHE A 151 1.83 12.01 5.67
CA PHE A 151 0.62 12.79 5.43
C PHE A 151 -0.57 11.84 5.29
N ARG A 152 -1.68 12.15 5.94
CA ARG A 152 -2.96 11.45 5.77
C ARG A 152 -4.09 12.47 5.66
N ARG A 153 -4.86 12.36 4.58
CA ARG A 153 -6.14 13.03 4.42
C ARG A 153 -7.22 11.97 4.28
N GLU A 154 -8.26 12.12 5.06
CA GLU A 154 -9.45 11.30 5.03
C GLU A 154 -10.66 12.20 4.83
N SER A 155 -11.50 11.84 3.86
CA SER A 155 -12.77 12.51 3.63
C SER A 155 -13.85 11.46 3.73
N THR A 156 -14.84 11.69 4.59
CA THR A 156 -15.98 10.81 4.76
C THR A 156 -17.25 11.54 4.34
N THR A 157 -18.09 10.88 3.57
CA THR A 157 -19.42 11.39 3.21
C THR A 157 -20.45 10.46 3.80
N VAL A 158 -21.21 10.94 4.77
CA VAL A 158 -22.34 10.19 5.32
C VAL A 158 -23.47 10.22 4.30
N VAL A 159 -23.79 9.06 3.74
CA VAL A 159 -24.80 8.88 2.68
C VAL A 159 -26.17 8.58 3.29
N ASP A 160 -26.18 7.84 4.39
CA ASP A 160 -27.39 7.49 5.13
C ASP A 160 -27.10 7.46 6.63
N SER A 161 -27.96 8.09 7.44
CA SER A 161 -27.85 8.12 8.89
C SER A 161 -29.23 8.21 9.54
N PRO A 162 -29.45 7.53 10.69
CA PRO A 162 -30.65 7.75 11.51
C PRO A 162 -30.76 9.18 12.04
N ASN A 163 -29.69 9.97 11.99
CA ASN A 163 -29.65 11.37 12.39
C ASN A 163 -29.37 12.27 11.16
N PRO A 164 -30.40 12.89 10.55
CA PRO A 164 -30.25 13.60 9.27
C PRO A 164 -29.26 14.76 9.27
N GLU A 165 -28.98 15.36 10.43
CA GLU A 165 -28.00 16.45 10.59
C GLU A 165 -26.55 15.99 10.34
N GLU A 166 -26.28 14.68 10.40
CA GLU A 166 -24.97 14.10 10.15
C GLU A 166 -24.70 13.83 8.66
N ILE A 167 -25.75 13.89 7.82
CA ILE A 167 -25.63 13.68 6.37
C ILE A 167 -24.83 14.84 5.78
N GLY A 168 -23.68 14.52 5.21
CA GLY A 168 -22.79 15.52 4.65
C GLY A 168 -21.35 15.07 4.57
N LEU A 169 -20.51 15.99 4.11
CA LEU A 169 -19.08 15.80 3.97
C LEU A 169 -18.36 16.17 5.27
N THR A 170 -17.56 15.26 5.78
CA THR A 170 -16.59 15.51 6.85
C THR A 170 -15.18 15.31 6.29
N GLU A 171 -14.27 16.24 6.58
CA GLU A 171 -12.87 16.13 6.20
C GLU A 171 -11.99 16.11 7.45
N GLN A 172 -11.08 15.14 7.50
CA GLN A 172 -10.03 15.06 8.50
C GLN A 172 -8.66 15.12 7.83
N MET A 173 -7.81 16.01 8.32
CA MET A 173 -6.42 16.13 7.91
C MET A 173 -5.52 15.89 9.10
N ASP A 174 -4.57 14.97 8.94
CA ASP A 174 -3.55 14.68 9.94
C ASP A 174 -2.16 14.85 9.32
N ASN A 175 -1.41 15.79 9.90
CA ASN A 175 -0.02 16.08 9.57
C ASN A 175 0.83 15.42 10.66
N GLY A 176 1.12 14.13 10.46
CA GLY A 176 1.59 13.23 11.50
C GLY A 176 2.76 13.75 12.35
N TYR A 177 2.51 13.83 13.66
CA TYR A 177 3.40 13.34 14.72
C TYR A 177 2.54 12.44 15.62
N GLY A 178 2.54 11.14 15.33
CA GLY A 178 1.98 10.07 16.16
C GLY A 178 3.04 9.02 16.44
#